data_AF-A0A420DK95-F1
#
_entry.id   AF-A0A420DK95-F1
#
_cell.length_a   1.000
_cell.length_b   1.000
_cell.length_c   1.000
_cell.angle_alpha   90.00
_cell.angle_beta   90.00
_cell.angle_gamma   90.00
#
_symmetry.space_group_name_H-M   'P 1'
#
loop_
_entity.id
_entity.type
_entity.pdbx_description
1 polymer ?
#
loop_
_entity_poly.entity_id
_entity_poly.type
_entity_poly.pdbx_seq_one_letter_code
_entity_poly.pdbx_strand_id
1 'polypeptide(L)'
;MDTKLTLKLNQRIIEKAKEYASNKKMSLSRIVEAYLQSLTSENDTSEFEISPFVKSIATGIEIPADLDYKKEYSDYLIEKYK
;
A
#
# COMPACT_ATOMS: atom_id res chain seq x y z
N MET A 1 20.97 11.71 4.89
CA MET A 1 22.10 12.44 4.29
C MET A 1 21.86 12.42 2.79
N ASP A 2 21.76 13.59 2.15
CA ASP A 2 21.31 13.64 0.75
C ASP A 2 22.50 13.59 -0.19
N THR A 3 22.43 12.75 -1.22
CA THR A 3 23.48 12.59 -2.22
C THR A 3 22.92 12.66 -3.63
N LYS A 4 23.74 13.13 -4.58
CA LYS A 4 23.31 13.27 -5.99
C LYS A 4 23.55 11.97 -6.75
N LEU A 5 22.48 11.38 -7.26
CA LEU A 5 22.53 10.24 -8.18
C LEU A 5 22.46 10.75 -9.64
N THR A 6 23.44 10.37 -10.47
CA THR A 6 23.47 10.69 -11.91
C THR A 6 23.32 9.42 -12.73
N LEU A 7 22.28 9.35 -13.57
CA LEU A 7 21.95 8.17 -14.39
C LEU A 7 22.07 8.49 -15.88
N LYS A 8 22.60 7.56 -16.67
CA LYS A 8 22.60 7.64 -18.14
C LYS A 8 21.34 6.95 -18.67
N LEU A 9 20.47 7.71 -19.31
CA LEU A 9 19.18 7.25 -19.83
C LEU A 9 18.99 7.76 -21.26
N ASN A 10 18.06 7.16 -22.00
CA ASN A 10 17.69 7.66 -23.32
C ASN A 10 17.01 9.03 -23.21
N GLN A 11 17.45 9.99 -24.02
CA GLN A 11 16.91 11.36 -24.04
C GLN A 11 15.39 11.42 -24.20
N ARG A 12 14.83 10.58 -25.09
CA ARG A 12 13.37 10.55 -25.34
C ARG A 12 12.58 10.06 -24.12
N ILE A 13 13.19 9.21 -23.29
CA ILE A 13 12.57 8.73 -22.05
C ILE A 13 12.59 9.85 -21.01
N ILE A 14 13.69 10.60 -20.90
CA ILE A 14 13.81 11.74 -19.97
C ILE A 14 12.74 12.80 -20.27
N GLU A 15 12.51 13.11 -21.54
CA GLU A 15 11.49 14.10 -21.94
C GLU A 15 10.08 13.66 -21.57
N LYS A 16 9.70 12.43 -21.91
CA LYS A 16 8.40 11.86 -21.54
C LYS A 16 8.20 11.80 -20.03
N ALA A 17 9.25 11.45 -19.28
CA ALA A 17 9.19 11.37 -17.83
C ALA A 17 9.03 12.77 -17.19
N LYS A 18 9.68 13.80 -17.73
CA LYS A 18 9.50 15.19 -17.29
C LYS A 18 8.09 15.70 -17.55
N GLU A 19 7.53 15.40 -18.73
CA GLU A 19 6.15 15.75 -19.07
C GLU A 19 5.15 15.07 -18.11
N TYR A 20 5.32 13.77 -17.87
CA TYR A 20 4.51 13.03 -16.90
C TYR A 20 4.58 13.66 -15.49
N ALA A 21 5.79 13.97 -15.02
CA ALA A 21 5.99 14.58 -13.71
C ALA A 21 5.31 15.96 -13.60
N SER A 22 5.45 16.79 -14.63
CA SER A 22 4.81 18.11 -14.72
C SER A 22 3.28 18.00 -14.67
N ASN A 23 2.70 17.09 -15.45
CA ASN A 23 1.25 16.83 -15.47
C ASN A 23 0.72 16.37 -14.10
N LYS A 24 1.55 15.66 -13.32
CA LYS A 24 1.24 15.26 -11.95
C LYS A 24 1.59 16.30 -10.89
N LYS A 25 2.11 17.48 -11.29
CA LYS A 25 2.61 18.54 -10.39
C LYS A 25 3.66 18.02 -9.41
N MET A 26 4.52 17.12 -9.87
CA MET A 26 5.59 16.51 -9.10
C MET A 26 6.94 16.68 -9.80
N SER A 27 8.05 16.63 -9.04
CA SER A 27 9.38 16.59 -9.63
C SER A 27 9.74 15.16 -10.07
N LEU A 28 10.51 15.05 -11.15
CA LEU A 28 11.01 13.76 -11.62
C LEU A 28 11.90 13.09 -10.57
N SER A 29 12.70 13.87 -9.83
CA SER A 29 13.54 13.35 -8.74
C SER A 29 12.69 12.71 -7.64
N ARG A 30 11.58 13.33 -7.24
CA ARG A 30 10.66 12.78 -6.22
C ARG A 30 10.03 11.46 -6.67
N ILE A 31 9.69 11.34 -7.95
CA ILE A 31 9.13 10.09 -8.49
C ILE A 31 10.17 8.98 -8.43
N VAL A 32 11.41 9.26 -8.86
CA VAL A 32 12.49 8.27 -8.86
C VAL A 32 12.89 7.88 -7.44
N GLU A 33 13.00 8.85 -6.53
CA GLU A 33 13.29 8.62 -5.11
C GLU A 33 12.21 7.74 -4.46
N ALA A 34 10.93 8.05 -4.67
CA ALA A 34 9.83 7.23 -4.14
C ALA A 34 9.84 5.80 -4.69
N TYR A 35 10.20 5.63 -5.97
CA TYR A 35 10.31 4.29 -6.57
C TYR A 35 11.50 3.50 -6.01
N LEU A 36 12.68 4.14 -5.90
CA LEU A 36 13.85 3.52 -5.30
C LEU A 36 13.57 3.15 -3.83
N GLN A 37 12.92 4.05 -3.09
CA GLN A 37 12.45 3.77 -1.73
C GLN A 37 11.50 2.58 -1.71
N SER A 38 10.55 2.47 -2.63
CA SER A 38 9.67 1.29 -2.71
C SER A 38 10.42 -0.03 -2.97
N LEU A 39 11.59 0.02 -3.61
CA LEU A 39 12.41 -1.17 -3.90
C LEU A 39 13.40 -1.50 -2.77
N THR A 40 13.90 -0.48 -2.08
CA THR A 40 14.94 -0.61 -1.05
C THR A 40 14.44 -0.44 0.36
N SER A 41 13.17 -0.04 0.54
CA SER A 41 12.44 -0.33 1.77
C SER A 41 12.45 -1.84 1.86
N GLU A 42 13.44 -2.35 2.58
CA GLU A 42 13.56 -3.75 2.89
C GLU A 42 12.20 -4.25 3.38
N ASN A 43 11.98 -5.55 3.18
CA ASN A 43 10.96 -6.27 3.90
C ASN A 43 11.32 -6.22 5.39
N ASP A 44 11.14 -5.06 6.02
CA ASP A 44 10.81 -4.92 7.42
C ASP A 44 9.48 -5.66 7.60
N THR A 45 9.64 -6.97 7.60
CA THR A 45 8.84 -7.94 8.33
C THR A 45 9.02 -7.74 9.83
N SER A 46 9.76 -6.70 10.28
CA SER A 46 9.37 -6.01 11.50
C SER A 46 7.94 -5.51 11.26
N GLU A 47 7.00 -6.36 11.70
CA GLU A 47 5.57 -6.13 11.82
C GLU A 47 5.19 -4.72 11.41
N PHE A 48 4.46 -4.57 10.30
CA PHE A 48 3.61 -3.39 10.10
C PHE A 48 3.07 -3.05 11.49
N GLU A 49 3.45 -1.92 12.09
CA GLU A 49 2.99 -1.58 13.44
C GLU A 49 1.50 -1.30 13.30
N ILE A 50 0.72 -2.37 13.37
CA ILE A 50 -0.71 -2.33 13.45
C ILE A 50 -0.98 -1.60 14.76
N SER A 51 -1.68 -0.46 14.66
CA SER A 51 -1.96 0.34 15.85
C SER A 51 -2.55 -0.57 16.94
N PRO A 52 -2.26 -0.32 18.24
CA PRO A 52 -2.79 -1.15 19.33
C PRO A 52 -4.32 -1.35 19.25
N PHE A 53 -5.03 -0.35 18.71
CA PHE A 53 -6.46 -0.41 18.42
C PHE A 53 -6.82 -1.41 17.30
N VAL A 54 -6.09 -1.43 16.19
CA VAL A 54 -6.37 -2.40 15.11
C VAL A 54 -5.95 -3.82 15.53
N LYS A 55 -4.87 -3.96 16.32
CA LYS A 55 -4.47 -5.24 16.91
C LYS A 55 -5.53 -5.76 17.90
N SER A 56 -6.19 -4.88 18.67
CA SER A 56 -7.27 -5.28 19.58
C SER A 56 -8.54 -5.74 18.87
N ILE A 57 -8.82 -5.26 17.65
CA ILE A 57 -9.93 -5.76 16.81
C ILE A 57 -9.68 -7.22 16.38
N ALA A 58 -8.43 -7.56 16.04
CA ALA A 58 -8.07 -8.91 15.58
C ALA A 58 -8.10 -9.96 16.70
N THR A 59 -7.89 -9.56 17.95
CA THR A 59 -7.82 -10.49 19.10
C THR A 59 -9.18 -10.94 19.66
N GLY A 60 -10.29 -10.48 19.09
CA GLY A 60 -11.61 -10.68 19.70
C GLY A 60 -12.39 -11.92 19.26
N ILE A 61 -12.15 -12.44 18.06
CA ILE A 61 -13.02 -13.46 17.45
C ILE A 61 -12.18 -14.42 16.60
N GLU A 62 -12.03 -15.66 17.06
CA GLU A 62 -11.50 -16.75 16.23
C GLU A 62 -12.54 -17.09 15.16
N ILE A 63 -12.20 -16.84 13.90
CA ILE A 63 -13.06 -17.21 12.77
C ILE A 63 -12.90 -18.71 12.52
N PRO A 64 -13.99 -19.49 12.54
CA PRO A 64 -13.93 -20.91 12.20
C PRO A 64 -13.36 -21.10 10.80
N ALA A 65 -12.48 -22.10 10.62
CA ALA A 65 -11.87 -22.39 9.33
C ALA A 65 -12.92 -22.82 8.26
N ASP A 66 -14.07 -23.27 8.71
CA ASP A 66 -15.22 -23.75 7.93
C ASP A 66 -16.38 -22.74 7.86
N LEU A 67 -16.15 -21.47 8.24
CA LEU A 67 -17.19 -20.44 8.23
C LEU A 67 -17.75 -20.20 6.81
N ASP A 68 -19.02 -20.54 6.58
CA ASP A 68 -19.77 -20.09 5.40
C ASP A 68 -20.31 -18.67 5.63
N TYR A 69 -19.45 -17.69 5.34
CA TYR A 69 -19.74 -16.27 5.53
C TYR A 69 -21.02 -15.80 4.82
N LYS A 70 -21.42 -16.45 3.71
CA LYS A 70 -22.61 -16.05 2.95
C LYS A 70 -23.88 -16.46 3.67
N LYS A 71 -23.88 -17.67 4.23
CA LYS A 71 -25.01 -18.20 4.99
C LYS A 71 -25.23 -17.40 6.27
N GLU A 72 -24.18 -17.24 7.08
CA GLU A 72 -24.23 -16.47 8.33
C GLU A 72 -24.69 -15.03 8.12
N TYR A 73 -24.21 -14.37 7.06
CA TYR A 73 -24.64 -13.02 6.71
C TYR A 73 -26.13 -12.97 6.32
N SER A 74 -26.59 -13.98 5.59
CA SER A 74 -27.99 -14.08 5.18
C SER A 74 -28.92 -14.32 6.37
N ASP A 75 -28.54 -15.22 7.28
CA ASP A 75 -29.26 -15.52 8.51
C ASP A 75 -29.33 -14.29 9.44
N TYR A 76 -28.22 -13.56 9.59
CA TYR A 76 -28.17 -12.28 10.32
C TYR A 76 -29.13 -11.23 9.75
N LEU A 77 -29.17 -11.06 8.42
CA LEU A 77 -30.08 -10.09 7.80
C LEU A 77 -31.54 -10.49 8.01
N ILE A 78 -31.86 -11.79 7.92
CA ILE A 78 -33.21 -12.29 8.19
C ILE A 78 -33.62 -11.98 9.64
N GLU A 79 -32.73 -12.18 10.60
CA GLU A 79 -33.00 -11.90 12.01
C GLU A 79 -33.11 -10.39 12.29
N LYS A 80 -32.24 -9.57 11.70
CA LYS A 80 -32.22 -8.11 11.87
C LYS A 80 -33.50 -7.43 11.40
N TYR A 81 -34.09 -7.92 10.31
CA TYR A 81 -35.28 -7.35 9.68
C TYR A 81 -36.56 -8.13 10.02
N LYS A 82 -36.53 -8.95 11.07
CA LYS A 82 -37.68 -9.62 11.66
C LYS A 82 -38.43 -8.69 12.61
#